data_AF-A0A6L9Z816-F1
#
_entry.id   AF-A0A6L9Z816-F1
#
_cell.length_a   1.000
_cell.length_b   1.000
_cell.length_c   1.000
_cell.angle_alpha   90.00
_cell.angle_beta   90.00
_cell.angle_gamma   90.00
#
_symmetry.space_group_name_H-M   'P 1'
#
loop_
_entity.id
_entity.type
_entity.pdbx_description
1 polymer ?
#
loop_
_entity_poly.entity_id
_entity_poly.type
_entity_poly.pdbx_seq_one_letter_code
_entity_poly.pdbx_strand_id
1 'polypeptide(L)'
;MKIYVTPDTVRREKFGSIIGTVSEVSPFPITQQGATKLIGNSTIAENLASKVRPVIEIHGKLQADSSTPSGYAWSSSQGPSLTVTSGTTVTVQVTIEEQTPITLVLPILRQLSGIY
;
A
#
# COMPACT_ATOMS: atom_id res chain seq x y z
N MET A 1 6.50 8.15 -0.39
CA MET A 1 6.13 7.01 0.48
C MET A 1 5.98 5.76 -0.35
N LYS A 2 6.67 4.67 0.00
CA LYS A 2 6.57 3.39 -0.70
C LYS A 2 5.30 2.65 -0.28
N ILE A 3 4.65 1.99 -1.24
CA ILE A 3 3.51 1.12 -0.98
C ILE A 3 3.75 -0.26 -1.55
N TYR A 4 3.21 -1.26 -0.87
CA TYR A 4 3.17 -2.64 -1.31
C TYR A 4 1.71 -3.05 -1.46
N VAL A 5 1.32 -3.40 -2.68
CA VAL A 5 -0.06 -3.69 -3.06
C VAL A 5 -0.16 -5.17 -3.38
N THR A 6 -0.90 -5.92 -2.57
CA THR A 6 -1.12 -7.36 -2.78
C THR A 6 -2.57 -7.58 -3.22
N PRO A 7 -2.82 -8.06 -4.44
CA PRO A 7 -4.15 -8.50 -4.83
C PRO A 7 -4.64 -9.65 -3.95
N ASP A 8 -5.91 -9.59 -3.51
CA ASP A 8 -6.46 -10.59 -2.59
C ASP A 8 -6.58 -11.99 -3.25
N THR A 9 -6.48 -12.06 -4.58
CA THR A 9 -6.44 -13.29 -5.36
C THR A 9 -5.07 -13.97 -5.39
N VAL A 10 -4.04 -13.35 -4.81
CA VAL A 10 -2.64 -13.78 -4.90
C VAL A 10 -2.09 -14.17 -3.53
N ARG A 11 -1.37 -15.29 -3.48
CA ARG A 11 -0.63 -15.69 -2.27
C ARG A 11 0.66 -14.90 -2.15
N ARG A 12 0.70 -13.99 -1.18
CA ARG A 12 1.85 -13.11 -0.91
C ARG A 12 3.15 -13.89 -0.69
N GLU A 13 3.07 -15.05 -0.03
CA GLU A 13 4.24 -15.87 0.30
C GLU A 13 4.93 -16.40 -0.96
N LYS A 14 4.15 -16.60 -2.03
CA LYS A 14 4.67 -17.11 -3.30
C LYS A 14 5.17 -16.00 -4.22
N PHE A 15 4.44 -14.89 -4.31
CA PHE A 15 4.70 -13.88 -5.34
C PHE A 15 5.21 -12.54 -4.82
N GLY A 16 5.06 -12.26 -3.53
CA GLY A 16 5.32 -10.96 -2.94
C GLY A 16 4.16 -9.99 -3.14
N SER A 17 4.48 -8.71 -3.28
CA SER A 17 3.51 -7.62 -3.50
C SER A 17 3.96 -6.74 -4.66
N ILE A 18 3.01 -6.09 -5.33
CA ILE A 18 3.30 -5.08 -6.35
C ILE A 18 3.91 -3.86 -5.64
N ILE A 19 5.02 -3.37 -6.18
CA ILE A 19 5.70 -2.20 -5.66
C ILE A 19 5.06 -0.95 -6.25
N GLY A 20 4.82 0.06 -5.43
CA GLY A 20 4.35 1.35 -5.88
C GLY A 20 4.80 2.49 -4.98
N THR A 21 4.31 3.68 -5.31
CA THR A 21 4.51 4.90 -4.51
C THR A 21 3.19 5.64 -4.34
N VAL A 22 2.99 6.27 -3.18
CA VAL A 22 1.88 7.21 -3.01
C VAL A 22 2.15 8.44 -3.85
N SER A 23 1.22 8.80 -4.72
CA SER A 23 1.27 10.01 -5.53
C SER A 23 0.46 11.16 -4.93
N GLU A 24 -0.66 10.86 -4.27
CA GLU A 24 -1.53 11.86 -3.69
C GLU A 24 -2.26 11.30 -2.46
N VAL A 25 -2.47 12.16 -1.46
CA VAL A 25 -3.25 11.88 -0.27
C VAL A 25 -4.29 12.98 -0.15
N SER A 26 -5.57 12.61 -0.06
CA SER A 26 -6.64 13.58 0.10
C SER A 26 -6.51 14.29 1.46
N PRO A 27 -6.65 15.63 1.51
CA PRO A 27 -6.64 16.37 2.76
C PRO A 27 -7.91 16.16 3.59
N PHE A 28 -8.98 15.62 3.00
CA PHE A 28 -10.27 15.41 3.64
C PHE A 28 -10.77 13.97 3.49
N PRO A 29 -11.56 13.47 4.46
CA PRO A 29 -12.24 12.19 4.32
C PRO A 29 -13.13 12.13 3.08
N ILE A 30 -13.06 11.00 2.38
CA ILE A 30 -13.92 10.76 1.22
C ILE A 30 -15.35 10.48 1.66
N THR A 31 -16.33 11.01 0.91
CA THR A 31 -17.74 10.69 1.13
C THR A 31 -18.08 9.31 0.56
N GLN A 32 -19.14 8.67 1.07
CA GLN A 32 -19.60 7.39 0.53
C GLN A 32 -19.93 7.49 -0.96
N GLN A 33 -20.56 8.60 -1.37
CA GLN A 33 -20.91 8.88 -2.76
C GLN A 33 -19.66 9.05 -3.64
N GLY A 34 -18.63 9.73 -3.13
CA GLY A 34 -17.34 9.87 -3.82
C GLY A 34 -16.64 8.52 -4.02
N ALA A 35 -16.57 7.71 -2.97
CA ALA A 35 -15.98 6.37 -3.02
C ALA A 35 -16.70 5.46 -4.03
N THR A 36 -18.03 5.43 -4.00
CA THR A 36 -18.84 4.65 -4.95
C THR A 36 -18.62 5.11 -6.40
N LYS A 37 -18.49 6.41 -6.64
CA LYS A 37 -18.25 6.96 -7.97
C LYS A 37 -16.89 6.53 -8.54
N LEU A 38 -15.85 6.48 -7.70
CA LEU A 38 -14.50 6.10 -8.11
C LEU A 38 -14.36 4.59 -8.30
N ILE A 39 -14.92 3.80 -7.38
CA ILE A 39 -14.85 2.32 -7.42
C ILE A 39 -15.77 1.77 -8.51
N GLY A 40 -16.85 2.48 -8.84
CA GLY A 40 -17.85 2.07 -9.84
C GLY A 40 -18.81 0.97 -9.35
N ASN A 41 -18.67 0.51 -8.11
CA ASN A 41 -19.52 -0.50 -7.50
C ASN A 41 -19.84 -0.12 -6.05
N SER A 42 -21.12 0.10 -5.75
CA SER A 42 -21.59 0.53 -4.42
C SER A 42 -21.32 -0.52 -3.35
N THR A 43 -21.53 -1.80 -3.66
CA THR A 43 -21.30 -2.91 -2.72
C THR A 43 -19.82 -3.02 -2.35
N ILE A 44 -18.89 -2.87 -3.30
CA ILE A 44 -17.45 -2.88 -3.01
C ILE A 44 -17.07 -1.65 -2.18
N ALA A 45 -17.56 -0.47 -2.55
CA ALA A 45 -17.30 0.77 -1.81
C ALA A 45 -17.81 0.70 -0.37
N GLU A 46 -19.00 0.16 -0.15
CA GLU A 46 -19.57 -0.07 1.18
C GLU A 46 -18.77 -1.10 1.97
N ASN A 47 -18.37 -2.23 1.38
CA ASN A 47 -17.56 -3.23 2.07
C ASN A 47 -16.18 -2.71 2.47
N LEU A 48 -15.60 -1.79 1.68
CA LEU A 48 -14.32 -1.17 1.99
C LEU A 48 -14.45 -0.10 3.09
N ALA A 49 -15.49 0.75 3.01
CA ALA A 49 -15.72 1.86 3.94
C ALA A 49 -16.44 1.46 5.25
N SER A 50 -17.17 0.35 5.27
CA SER A 50 -17.93 -0.10 6.46
C SER A 50 -17.03 -0.54 7.61
N LYS A 51 -15.78 -0.95 7.32
CA LYS A 51 -14.86 -1.47 8.33
C LYS A 51 -14.22 -0.37 9.18
N VAL A 52 -14.04 0.83 8.65
CA VAL A 52 -13.36 1.96 9.32
C VAL A 52 -13.96 3.26 8.80
N ARG A 53 -14.38 4.16 9.69
CA ARG A 53 -14.72 5.55 9.32
C ARG A 53 -14.16 6.53 10.35
N PRO A 54 -13.70 7.72 9.93
CA PRO A 54 -13.60 8.22 8.54
C PRO A 54 -12.47 7.56 7.72
N VAL A 55 -12.57 7.60 6.38
CA VAL A 55 -11.57 7.05 5.44
C VAL A 55 -10.94 8.17 4.63
N ILE A 56 -9.62 8.15 4.49
CA ILE A 56 -8.86 9.08 3.64
C ILE A 56 -8.56 8.40 2.31
N GLU A 57 -8.81 9.10 1.21
CA GLU A 57 -8.44 8.65 -0.13
C GLU A 57 -6.94 8.82 -0.37
N ILE A 58 -6.33 7.79 -0.95
CA ILE A 58 -4.92 7.78 -1.34
C ILE A 58 -4.83 7.28 -2.78
N HIS A 59 -4.16 8.05 -3.64
CA HIS A 59 -3.79 7.60 -4.97
C HIS A 59 -2.35 7.09 -4.95
N GLY A 60 -2.17 5.85 -5.41
CA GLY A 60 -0.87 5.23 -5.60
C GLY A 60 -0.56 5.04 -7.09
N LYS A 61 0.71 5.22 -7.46
CA LYS A 61 1.25 4.81 -8.75
C LYS A 61 1.99 3.49 -8.58
N LEU A 62 1.52 2.45 -9.27
CA LEU A 62 2.20 1.17 -9.34
C LEU A 62 3.43 1.28 -10.24
N GLN A 63 4.52 0.64 -9.85
CA GLN A 63 5.73 0.59 -10.66
C GLN A 63 5.55 -0.42 -11.79
N ALA A 64 5.59 0.07 -13.03
CA ALA A 64 5.51 -0.78 -14.21
C ALA A 64 6.80 -1.59 -14.40
N ASP A 65 6.65 -2.81 -14.90
CA ASP A 65 7.77 -3.67 -15.30
C ASP A 65 7.34 -4.51 -16.50
N SER A 66 7.90 -4.23 -17.68
CA SER A 66 7.58 -4.96 -18.91
C SER A 66 8.17 -6.36 -18.96
N SER A 67 9.05 -6.71 -18.02
CA SER A 67 9.63 -8.06 -17.92
C SER A 67 8.72 -9.04 -17.18
N THR A 68 7.68 -8.56 -16.50
CA THR A 68 6.74 -9.41 -15.75
C THR A 68 5.45 -9.66 -16.53
N PRO A 69 4.82 -10.85 -16.43
CA PRO A 69 3.55 -11.14 -17.08
C PRO A 69 2.40 -10.20 -16.68
N SER A 70 2.44 -9.68 -15.45
CA SER A 70 1.42 -8.75 -14.96
C SER A 70 1.65 -7.29 -15.39
N GLY A 71 2.82 -6.96 -15.95
CA GLY A 71 3.21 -5.60 -16.32
C GLY A 71 3.64 -4.70 -15.16
N TYR A 72 3.89 -5.26 -13.97
CA TYR A 72 4.22 -4.52 -12.75
C TYR A 72 5.43 -5.13 -12.02
N ALA A 73 6.17 -4.30 -11.29
CA ALA A 73 7.29 -4.74 -10.47
C ALA A 73 6.81 -5.39 -9.16
N TRP A 74 7.41 -6.51 -8.78
CA TRP A 74 7.04 -7.30 -7.61
C TRP A 74 8.20 -7.45 -6.63
N SER A 75 7.88 -7.58 -5.34
CA SER A 75 8.87 -7.58 -4.26
C SER A 75 9.65 -8.89 -4.05
N SER A 76 9.25 -10.00 -4.66
CA SER A 76 9.83 -11.33 -4.39
C SER A 76 9.98 -12.22 -5.63
N SER A 77 9.06 -12.12 -6.59
CA SER A 77 9.05 -12.92 -7.82
C SER A 77 8.77 -12.05 -9.04
N GLN A 78 8.64 -12.63 -10.24
CA GLN A 78 8.11 -11.92 -11.43
C GLN A 78 6.58 -11.72 -11.38
N GLY A 79 5.93 -12.07 -10.27
CA GLY A 79 4.49 -12.02 -10.14
C GLY A 79 3.76 -13.19 -10.80
N PRO A 80 2.47 -13.35 -10.51
CA PRO A 80 1.62 -14.32 -11.18
C PRO A 80 1.30 -13.89 -12.62
N SER A 81 0.96 -14.87 -13.47
CA SER A 81 0.40 -14.61 -14.80
C SER A 81 -1.07 -14.18 -14.69
N LEU A 82 -1.30 -12.98 -14.17
CA LEU A 82 -2.62 -12.36 -14.10
C LEU A 82 -2.56 -10.89 -14.49
N THR A 83 -3.68 -10.38 -14.99
CA THR A 83 -3.88 -8.97 -15.28
C THR A 83 -4.66 -8.34 -14.14
N VAL A 84 -4.12 -7.29 -13.53
CA VAL A 84 -4.84 -6.51 -12.52
C VAL A 84 -5.85 -5.61 -13.24
N THR A 85 -7.13 -5.78 -12.95
CA THR A 85 -8.23 -4.99 -13.51
C THR A 85 -8.85 -4.07 -12.47
N SER A 86 -9.56 -3.04 -12.94
CA SER A 86 -10.37 -2.19 -12.06
C SER A 86 -11.37 -3.03 -11.27
N GLY A 87 -11.49 -2.74 -9.97
CA GLY A 87 -12.34 -3.51 -9.05
C GLY A 87 -11.64 -4.71 -8.40
N THR A 88 -10.40 -5.02 -8.78
CA THR A 88 -9.60 -6.00 -8.02
C THR A 88 -9.33 -5.45 -6.62
N THR A 89 -9.85 -6.13 -5.59
CA THR A 89 -9.57 -5.77 -4.20
C THR A 89 -8.14 -6.15 -3.84
N VAL A 90 -7.52 -5.29 -3.04
CA VAL A 90 -6.12 -5.39 -2.66
C VAL A 90 -5.97 -5.11 -1.18
N THR A 91 -4.98 -5.76 -0.59
CA THR A 91 -4.42 -5.38 0.70
C THR A 91 -3.18 -4.52 0.47
N VAL A 92 -3.15 -3.32 1.06
CA VAL A 92 -2.07 -2.33 0.86
C VAL A 92 -1.33 -2.10 2.16
N GLN A 93 0.01 -2.15 2.09
CA GLN A 93 0.89 -1.70 3.16
C GLN A 93 1.58 -0.41 2.73
N VAL A 94 1.49 0.62 3.59
CA VAL A 94 2.07 1.94 3.35
C VAL A 94 3.22 2.17 4.31
N THR A 95 4.40 2.48 3.78
CA THR A 95 5.53 2.91 4.60
C THR A 95 5.34 4.37 4.97
N ILE A 96 5.07 4.63 6.25
CA ILE A 96 4.90 5.98 6.81
C ILE A 96 6.23 6.65 7.15
N GLU A 97 7.20 5.87 7.61
CA GLU A 97 8.51 6.35 8.04
C GLU A 97 9.56 5.26 7.81
N GLU A 98 10.77 5.66 7.46
CA GLU A 98 11.93 4.77 7.33
C GLU A 98 13.04 5.32 8.23
N GLN A 99 13.42 4.57 9.26
CA GLN A 99 14.46 4.96 10.21
C GLN A 99 15.61 3.96 10.20
N THR A 100 16.85 4.47 10.25
CA THR A 100 18.04 3.62 10.35
C THR A 100 18.17 3.02 11.75
N PRO A 101 18.51 1.74 11.94
CA PRO A 101 18.58 1.14 13.28
C PRO A 101 19.54 1.86 14.25
N ILE A 102 20.62 2.46 13.75
CA ILE A 102 21.60 3.16 14.60
C ILE A 102 21.01 4.37 15.34
N THR A 103 19.99 5.02 14.79
CA THR A 103 19.28 6.12 15.48
C THR A 103 18.46 5.62 16.67
N LEU A 104 18.14 4.33 16.75
CA LEU A 104 17.49 3.70 17.91
C LEU A 104 18.50 3.28 18.98
N VAL A 105 19.74 2.96 18.61
CA VAL A 105 20.78 2.46 19.54
C VAL A 105 21.52 3.60 20.24
N LEU A 106 21.82 4.70 19.54
CA LEU A 106 22.53 5.86 20.10
C LEU A 106 21.86 6.46 21.35
N PRO A 107 20.52 6.62 21.43
CA PRO A 107 19.85 7.11 22.63
C PRO A 107 20.07 6.20 23.84
N ILE A 108 20.03 4.88 23.64
CA ILE A 108 20.25 3.87 24.70
C ILE A 108 21.68 3.98 25.23
N LEU A 109 22.66 4.08 24.34
CA LEU A 109 24.07 4.24 24.71
C LEU A 109 24.34 5.56 25.44
N ARG A 110 23.68 6.66 25.03
CA ARG A 110 23.77 7.96 25.74
C ARG A 110 23.20 7.89 27.16
N GLN A 111 22.04 7.24 27.34
CA GLN A 111 21.45 7.02 28.66
C GLN A 111 22.35 6.16 29.57
N LEU A 112 22.98 5.12 29.01
CA LEU A 112 23.86 4.22 29.78
C LEU A 112 25.23 4.82 30.09
N SER A 113 25.76 5.70 29.22
CA SER A 113 27.06 6.35 29.41
C SER A 113 26.99 7.65 30.23
N GLY A 114 25.78 8.16 30.53
CA GLY A 114 25.59 9.39 31.31
C GLY A 114 25.99 10.68 30.58
N ILE A 115 26.25 10.60 29.27
CA ILE A 115 26.62 11.74 28.44
C ILE A 115 25.32 12.38 27.94
N TYR A 116 24.88 13.46 28.60
CA TYR A 116 23.85 14.36 28.10
C TYR A 116 24.47 15.44 27.22
#